data_AF-A0A6L9L231-F1
#
_entry.id   AF-A0A6L9L231-F1
#
_cell.length_a   1.000
_cell.length_b   1.000
_cell.length_c   1.000
_cell.angle_alpha   90.00
_cell.angle_beta   90.00
_cell.angle_gamma   90.00
#
_symmetry.space_group_name_H-M   'P 1'
#
loop_
_entity.id
_entity.type
_entity.pdbx_description
1 polymer ?
#
loop_
_entity_poly.entity_id
_entity_poly.type
_entity_poly.pdbx_seq_one_letter_code
_entity_poly.pdbx_strand_id
1 'polypeptide(L)'
;MTAPFKPAGLTITAPLQADFDQILSPEALEFLVMLCRTFEPRRQVLLKQREQRQAEFDQGIRPDFHAETAAIRQGDWTVAPCPADLQDRRVEITGPTDRKMVINALNSGANVFMADFEDSTTPTWENSVQGQINIRDALLHTISYTSPEGKSYRLKDKPAVLMVRPRGWHLNEKHVLVDGKPISGGIFDFALYFFHNAKHLLAQGSGPYFYLPKLEGYLEARLWNDIFIAAQKALGLPVGSIKATVLIETVLATFEMDEILYELREHSVGLNSGRWDYIFSCIKKFRKDPNFILADRNLVTMTAPFMRAYALLLVKTCHRRGTFAMGGMAAQIPIKNDPVANDIALTKVREDKTREATDGYDGTWVAHPGLVPVARDIFDQLMRGPNQISRQRNDVHSTAADLLDFSPQGPITEEGLRMNINIGLQYLGSWLAGTGCVPIHYLMEDAATAEISRAQIWQWIRSPHGVLKDGRKVTVELFRSLLPSELQKIREELGEAQFAEAEYGAAAAMFDQLTTSEDFVEFLTLPGYEYIQ
;
A
#
# COMPACT_ATOMS: atom_id res chain seq x y z
N MET A 1 19.93 -33.97 17.95
CA MET A 1 19.22 -33.00 17.09
C MET A 1 20.01 -32.89 15.82
N THR A 2 19.52 -33.47 14.72
CA THR A 2 20.10 -33.30 13.39
C THR A 2 20.04 -31.81 13.03
N ALA A 3 21.14 -31.25 12.52
CA ALA A 3 21.13 -29.87 12.06
C ALA A 3 19.97 -29.69 11.05
N PRO A 4 19.12 -28.66 11.20
CA PRO A 4 18.00 -28.47 10.29
C PRO A 4 18.54 -28.37 8.87
N PHE A 5 17.96 -29.13 7.95
CA PHE A 5 18.30 -29.03 6.53
C PHE A 5 18.10 -27.58 6.09
N LYS A 6 19.16 -26.96 5.57
CA LYS A 6 19.10 -25.62 4.98
C LYS A 6 19.42 -25.74 3.50
N PRO A 7 18.60 -25.20 2.59
CA PRO A 7 18.94 -25.10 1.19
C PRO A 7 20.34 -24.49 1.02
N ALA A 8 21.11 -25.01 0.06
CA ALA A 8 22.47 -24.54 -0.19
C ALA A 8 22.46 -23.02 -0.44
N GLY A 9 23.34 -22.27 0.24
CA GLY A 9 23.46 -20.81 0.11
C GLY A 9 22.47 -19.97 0.93
N LEU A 10 21.52 -20.60 1.64
CA LEU A 10 20.57 -19.88 2.50
C LEU A 10 21.15 -19.63 3.89
N THR A 11 21.07 -18.38 4.36
CA THR A 11 21.37 -18.00 5.75
C THR A 11 20.20 -17.21 6.31
N ILE A 12 19.71 -17.60 7.49
CA ILE A 12 18.75 -16.82 8.27
C ILE A 12 19.52 -16.24 9.46
N THR A 13 19.56 -14.92 9.59
CA THR A 13 20.35 -14.20 10.59
C THR A 13 19.55 -13.84 11.84
N ALA A 14 18.21 -13.84 11.75
CA ALA A 14 17.34 -13.58 12.88
C ALA A 14 17.09 -14.82 13.76
N PRO A 15 16.69 -14.63 15.03
CA PRO A 15 16.33 -15.73 15.92
C PRO A 15 15.17 -16.56 15.35
N LEU A 16 15.27 -17.89 15.48
CA LEU A 16 14.15 -18.80 15.23
C LEU A 16 13.36 -18.97 16.53
N GLN A 17 12.08 -18.61 16.50
CA GLN A 17 11.13 -18.99 17.55
C GLN A 17 10.54 -20.37 17.25
N ALA A 18 10.07 -21.07 18.29
CA ALA A 18 9.61 -22.46 18.16
C ALA A 18 8.51 -22.66 17.11
N ASP A 19 7.62 -21.67 16.92
CA ASP A 19 6.53 -21.77 15.95
C ASP A 19 6.92 -21.35 14.52
N PHE A 20 8.07 -20.69 14.35
CA PHE A 20 8.52 -20.19 13.05
C PHE A 20 8.95 -21.31 12.11
N ASP A 21 9.42 -22.43 12.65
CA ASP A 21 9.81 -23.62 11.87
C ASP A 21 8.65 -24.18 11.03
N GLN A 22 7.40 -23.91 11.41
CA GLN A 22 6.22 -24.32 10.66
C GLN A 22 6.02 -23.50 9.38
N ILE A 23 6.53 -22.26 9.34
CA ILE A 23 6.51 -21.39 8.16
C ILE A 23 7.81 -21.55 7.37
N LEU A 24 8.94 -21.62 8.08
CA LEU A 24 10.28 -21.73 7.52
C LEU A 24 10.71 -23.19 7.35
N SER A 25 9.77 -24.05 6.95
CA SER A 25 10.04 -25.47 6.65
C SER A 25 11.06 -25.62 5.53
N PRO A 26 11.87 -26.71 5.51
CA PRO A 26 12.82 -27.01 4.45
C PRO A 26 12.28 -26.78 3.03
N GLU A 27 11.10 -27.31 2.73
CA GLU A 27 10.47 -27.26 1.41
C GLU A 27 10.02 -25.84 1.03
N ALA A 28 9.47 -25.09 1.99
CA ALA A 28 9.12 -23.68 1.80
C ALA A 28 10.36 -22.83 1.50
N LEU A 29 11.46 -23.11 2.20
CA LEU A 29 12.73 -22.40 2.00
C LEU A 29 13.40 -22.77 0.68
N GLU A 30 13.32 -24.03 0.22
CA GLU A 30 13.78 -24.42 -1.12
C GLU A 30 13.00 -23.70 -2.21
N PHE A 31 11.67 -23.63 -2.06
CA PHE A 31 10.80 -22.90 -2.97
C PHE A 31 11.15 -21.40 -3.02
N LEU A 32 11.32 -20.77 -1.85
CA LEU A 32 11.76 -19.38 -1.73
C LEU A 32 13.11 -19.15 -2.44
N VAL A 33 14.11 -19.97 -2.16
CA VAL A 33 15.45 -19.86 -2.75
C VAL A 33 15.40 -20.01 -4.27
N MET A 34 14.57 -20.91 -4.80
CA MET A 34 14.36 -21.07 -6.24
C MET A 34 13.84 -19.78 -6.87
N LEU A 35 12.81 -19.16 -6.27
CA LEU A 35 12.26 -17.89 -6.77
C LEU A 35 13.30 -16.76 -6.70
N CYS A 36 13.98 -16.62 -5.55
CA CYS A 36 15.01 -15.59 -5.37
C CYS A 36 16.11 -15.69 -6.41
N ARG A 37 16.70 -16.88 -6.61
CA ARG A 37 17.78 -17.07 -7.61
C ARG A 37 17.32 -16.79 -9.04
N THR A 38 16.09 -17.12 -9.36
CA THR A 38 15.54 -16.95 -10.70
C THR A 38 15.26 -15.47 -11.02
N PHE A 39 14.74 -14.71 -10.05
CA PHE A 39 14.12 -13.41 -10.33
C PHE A 39 14.85 -12.20 -9.73
N GLU A 40 15.72 -12.39 -8.73
CA GLU A 40 16.47 -11.30 -8.10
C GLU A 40 17.33 -10.50 -9.10
N PRO A 41 18.05 -11.12 -10.07
CA PRO A 41 18.80 -10.36 -11.06
C PRO A 41 17.93 -9.38 -11.85
N ARG A 42 16.71 -9.78 -12.20
CA ARG A 42 15.77 -8.94 -12.95
C ARG A 42 15.16 -7.85 -12.08
N ARG A 43 14.86 -8.13 -10.81
CA ARG A 43 14.43 -7.10 -9.85
C ARG A 43 15.46 -5.97 -9.77
N GLN A 44 16.74 -6.31 -9.63
CA GLN A 44 17.83 -5.32 -9.56
C GLN A 44 17.94 -4.48 -10.83
N VAL A 45 17.76 -5.09 -12.01
CA VAL A 45 17.72 -4.33 -13.28
C VAL A 45 16.57 -3.33 -13.30
N LEU A 46 15.37 -3.72 -12.85
CA LEU A 46 14.20 -2.83 -12.83
C LEU A 46 14.38 -1.68 -11.83
N LEU A 47 14.92 -1.95 -10.63
CA LEU A 47 15.22 -0.90 -9.65
C LEU A 47 16.24 0.11 -10.21
N LYS A 48 17.27 -0.34 -10.90
CA LYS A 48 18.21 0.55 -11.59
C LYS A 48 17.57 1.35 -12.73
N GLN A 49 16.59 0.76 -13.43
CA GLN A 49 15.83 1.50 -14.45
C GLN A 49 14.98 2.62 -13.84
N ARG A 50 14.44 2.45 -12.62
CA ARG A 50 13.78 3.55 -11.89
C ARG A 50 14.72 4.72 -11.66
N GLU A 51 15.96 4.46 -11.24
CA GLU A 51 16.98 5.49 -11.04
C GLU A 51 17.31 6.23 -12.35
N GLN A 52 17.49 5.49 -13.45
CA GLN A 52 17.73 6.06 -14.76
C GLN A 52 16.58 6.95 -15.21
N ARG A 53 15.34 6.45 -15.10
CA ARG A 53 14.13 7.20 -15.49
C ARG A 53 13.95 8.44 -14.62
N GLN A 54 14.33 8.37 -13.34
CA GLN A 54 14.34 9.54 -12.50
C GLN A 54 15.38 10.58 -12.93
N ALA A 55 16.59 10.16 -13.35
CA ALA A 55 17.60 11.08 -13.86
C ALA A 55 17.13 11.83 -15.12
N GLU A 56 16.29 11.20 -15.94
CA GLU A 56 15.64 11.82 -17.09
C GLU A 56 14.62 12.89 -16.65
N PHE A 57 13.78 12.61 -15.64
CA PHE A 57 12.82 13.59 -15.10
C PHE A 57 13.51 14.78 -14.42
N ASP A 58 14.64 14.52 -13.75
CA ASP A 58 15.50 15.56 -13.17
C ASP A 58 16.06 16.50 -14.24
N GLN A 59 16.12 16.08 -15.51
CA GLN A 59 16.53 16.89 -16.67
C GLN A 59 15.34 17.53 -17.41
N GLY A 60 14.11 17.40 -16.87
CA GLY A 60 12.90 18.03 -17.42
C GLY A 60 12.11 17.17 -18.41
N ILE A 61 12.51 15.91 -18.65
CA ILE A 61 11.69 14.97 -19.42
C ILE A 61 10.39 14.71 -18.63
N ARG A 62 9.26 14.58 -19.33
CA ARG A 62 7.95 14.31 -18.71
C ARG A 62 7.47 12.90 -19.08
N PRO A 63 6.75 12.20 -18.18
CA PRO A 63 6.08 10.98 -18.56
C PRO A 63 4.93 11.26 -19.54
N ASP A 64 4.68 10.31 -20.42
CA ASP A 64 3.59 10.31 -21.40
C ASP A 64 3.23 8.85 -21.72
N PHE A 65 2.12 8.61 -22.41
CA PHE A 65 1.75 7.29 -22.91
C PHE A 65 2.74 6.80 -23.98
N HIS A 66 3.27 5.60 -23.83
CA HIS A 66 4.32 5.09 -24.71
C HIS A 66 3.78 4.80 -26.13
N ALA A 67 4.43 5.33 -27.16
CA ALA A 67 4.02 5.11 -28.55
C ALA A 67 4.24 3.65 -29.00
N GLU A 68 5.30 3.01 -28.51
CA GLU A 68 5.68 1.63 -28.84
C GLU A 68 4.64 0.57 -28.43
N THR A 69 3.85 0.85 -27.37
CA THR A 69 2.80 -0.05 -26.86
C THR A 69 1.39 0.37 -27.30
N ALA A 70 1.25 1.33 -28.22
CA ALA A 70 -0.05 1.82 -28.67
C ALA A 70 -0.98 0.70 -29.19
N ALA A 71 -0.41 -0.33 -29.82
CA ALA A 71 -1.17 -1.49 -30.29
C ALA A 71 -1.85 -2.29 -29.15
N ILE A 72 -1.24 -2.35 -27.96
CA ILE A 72 -1.85 -2.97 -26.78
C ILE A 72 -3.08 -2.15 -26.37
N ARG A 73 -2.94 -0.82 -26.29
CA ARG A 73 -4.04 0.06 -25.86
C ARG A 73 -5.21 0.06 -26.84
N GLN A 74 -4.90 0.07 -28.13
CA GLN A 74 -5.91 0.08 -29.19
C GLN A 74 -6.52 -1.30 -29.46
N GLY A 75 -5.81 -2.38 -29.12
CA GLY A 75 -6.24 -3.75 -29.31
C GLY A 75 -7.49 -4.13 -28.51
N ASP A 76 -8.22 -5.12 -29.05
CA ASP A 76 -9.40 -5.72 -28.44
C ASP A 76 -8.99 -6.97 -27.65
N TRP A 77 -8.88 -6.82 -26.33
CA TRP A 77 -8.51 -7.88 -25.40
C TRP A 77 -9.03 -7.56 -23.99
N THR A 78 -9.24 -8.60 -23.20
CA THR A 78 -9.65 -8.53 -21.79
C THR A 78 -8.77 -9.42 -20.93
N VAL A 79 -8.79 -9.22 -19.62
CA VAL A 79 -8.16 -10.13 -18.66
C VAL A 79 -8.89 -11.48 -18.60
N ALA A 80 -8.25 -12.49 -18.03
CA ALA A 80 -8.86 -13.79 -17.75
C ALA A 80 -9.99 -13.65 -16.72
N PRO A 81 -10.99 -14.55 -16.73
CA PRO A 81 -12.15 -14.46 -15.85
C PRO A 81 -11.80 -14.32 -14.36
N CYS A 82 -12.57 -13.48 -13.66
CA CYS A 82 -12.48 -13.32 -12.22
C CYS A 82 -13.09 -14.53 -11.48
N PRO A 83 -12.45 -15.09 -10.43
CA PRO A 83 -13.02 -16.16 -9.61
C PRO A 83 -14.34 -15.78 -8.95
N ALA A 84 -15.16 -16.78 -8.62
CA ALA A 84 -16.52 -16.56 -8.13
C ALA A 84 -16.60 -15.74 -6.82
N ASP A 85 -15.68 -15.96 -5.90
CA ASP A 85 -15.61 -15.29 -4.60
C ASP A 85 -15.05 -13.86 -4.68
N LEU A 86 -14.52 -13.45 -5.83
CA LEU A 86 -14.06 -12.09 -6.11
C LEU A 86 -15.01 -11.32 -7.06
N GLN A 87 -16.17 -11.88 -7.42
CA GLN A 87 -17.13 -11.19 -8.32
C GLN A 87 -17.79 -9.97 -7.67
N ASP A 88 -17.90 -9.94 -6.34
CA ASP A 88 -18.44 -8.83 -5.56
C ASP A 88 -17.41 -8.38 -4.52
N ARG A 89 -16.82 -7.21 -4.76
CA ARG A 89 -15.76 -6.62 -3.95
C ARG A 89 -16.14 -5.24 -3.43
N ARG A 90 -17.44 -4.97 -3.27
CA ARG A 90 -17.95 -3.61 -3.04
C ARG A 90 -17.33 -2.88 -1.85
N VAL A 91 -17.00 -3.61 -0.79
CA VAL A 91 -16.24 -3.06 0.35
C VAL A 91 -15.14 -4.03 0.71
N GLU A 92 -13.91 -3.53 0.77
CA GLU A 92 -12.77 -4.23 1.32
C GLU A 92 -12.24 -3.48 2.54
N ILE A 93 -11.80 -4.25 3.53
CA ILE A 93 -11.09 -3.71 4.70
C ILE A 93 -9.60 -4.00 4.56
N THR A 94 -8.76 -3.04 4.91
CA THR A 94 -7.30 -3.23 4.97
C THR A 94 -6.83 -3.28 6.42
N GLY A 95 -5.72 -3.94 6.69
CA GLY A 95 -5.11 -3.92 8.00
C GLY A 95 -3.91 -4.86 8.15
N PRO A 96 -3.18 -4.72 9.26
CA PRO A 96 -1.95 -5.47 9.48
C PRO A 96 -2.23 -6.95 9.73
N THR A 97 -1.17 -7.74 9.70
CA THR A 97 -1.23 -9.19 9.91
C THR A 97 -1.24 -9.61 11.39
N ASP A 98 -1.45 -8.67 12.32
CA ASP A 98 -1.63 -8.95 13.75
C ASP A 98 -2.81 -9.89 14.00
N ARG A 99 -2.61 -10.88 14.87
CA ARG A 99 -3.56 -11.98 15.06
C ARG A 99 -4.98 -11.52 15.41
N LYS A 100 -5.10 -10.56 16.33
CA LYS A 100 -6.41 -9.99 16.71
C LYS A 100 -7.02 -9.17 15.56
N MET A 101 -6.21 -8.43 14.82
CA MET A 101 -6.68 -7.58 13.72
C MET A 101 -7.16 -8.42 12.54
N VAL A 102 -6.42 -9.49 12.18
CA VAL A 102 -6.85 -10.48 11.17
C VAL A 102 -8.24 -11.03 11.50
N ILE A 103 -8.49 -11.45 12.74
CA ILE A 103 -9.81 -11.96 13.16
C ILE A 103 -10.89 -10.88 13.02
N ASN A 104 -10.61 -9.65 13.48
CA ASN A 104 -11.58 -8.56 13.43
C ASN A 104 -11.91 -8.14 11.98
N ALA A 105 -10.91 -8.07 11.11
CA ALA A 105 -11.06 -7.70 9.72
C ALA A 105 -11.85 -8.76 8.93
N LEU A 106 -11.52 -10.04 9.10
CA LEU A 106 -12.28 -11.14 8.51
C LEU A 106 -13.74 -11.18 8.99
N ASN A 107 -13.99 -10.80 10.24
CA ASN A 107 -15.33 -10.77 10.85
C ASN A 107 -16.09 -9.44 10.66
N SER A 108 -15.50 -8.48 9.96
CA SER A 108 -16.01 -7.10 9.83
C SER A 108 -17.31 -7.01 9.02
N GLY A 109 -17.57 -8.02 8.19
CA GLY A 109 -18.65 -8.01 7.20
C GLY A 109 -18.26 -7.34 5.89
N ALA A 110 -16.97 -7.03 5.65
CA ALA A 110 -16.46 -6.66 4.34
C ALA A 110 -16.51 -7.86 3.37
N ASN A 111 -16.47 -7.61 2.06
CA ASN A 111 -16.35 -8.67 1.06
C ASN A 111 -14.96 -9.28 1.07
N VAL A 112 -13.94 -8.42 1.15
CA VAL A 112 -12.52 -8.79 1.14
C VAL A 112 -11.81 -8.16 2.34
N PHE A 113 -10.87 -8.90 2.90
CA PHE A 113 -9.83 -8.38 3.80
C PHE A 113 -8.48 -8.45 3.08
N MET A 114 -7.86 -7.29 2.88
CA MET A 114 -6.47 -7.19 2.47
C MET A 114 -5.57 -7.24 3.69
N ALA A 115 -4.95 -8.40 3.94
CA ALA A 115 -3.94 -8.60 4.94
C ALA A 115 -2.60 -8.04 4.46
N ASP A 116 -2.04 -7.12 5.25
CA ASP A 116 -0.98 -6.26 4.77
C ASP A 116 0.37 -6.54 5.44
N PHE A 117 1.38 -6.86 4.63
CA PHE A 117 2.80 -6.93 5.02
C PHE A 117 3.58 -5.68 4.62
N GLU A 118 2.91 -4.69 4.03
CA GLU A 118 3.52 -3.49 3.48
C GLU A 118 3.27 -2.27 4.38
N ASP A 119 2.64 -1.20 3.89
CA ASP A 119 2.68 0.11 4.57
C ASP A 119 2.04 0.15 5.97
N SER A 120 1.07 -0.72 6.27
CA SER A 120 0.47 -0.77 7.62
C SER A 120 1.18 -1.73 8.59
N THR A 121 2.28 -2.34 8.17
CA THR A 121 3.07 -3.26 8.98
C THR A 121 4.51 -2.80 9.08
N THR A 122 5.03 -2.64 10.30
CA THR A 122 6.48 -2.55 10.50
C THR A 122 7.08 -3.93 10.19
N PRO A 123 8.00 -4.06 9.22
CA PRO A 123 8.48 -5.36 8.75
C PRO A 123 9.57 -5.94 9.66
N THR A 124 9.35 -5.93 10.98
CA THR A 124 10.20 -6.68 11.91
C THR A 124 10.22 -8.17 11.52
N TRP A 125 11.27 -8.89 11.89
CA TRP A 125 11.31 -10.34 11.63
C TRP A 125 10.10 -11.05 12.25
N GLU A 126 9.75 -10.65 13.48
CA GLU A 126 8.58 -11.13 14.21
C GLU A 126 7.29 -10.91 13.42
N ASN A 127 6.98 -9.68 13.03
CA ASN A 127 5.74 -9.34 12.34
C ASN A 127 5.64 -10.07 10.99
N SER A 128 6.76 -10.18 10.28
CA SER A 128 6.82 -10.82 8.97
C SER A 128 6.53 -12.33 9.06
N VAL A 129 7.14 -13.06 10.01
CA VAL A 129 6.92 -14.51 10.13
C VAL A 129 5.62 -14.82 10.89
N GLN A 130 5.34 -14.10 11.98
CA GLN A 130 4.11 -14.29 12.75
C GLN A 130 2.87 -13.93 11.93
N GLY A 131 2.97 -12.94 11.04
CA GLY A 131 1.92 -12.62 10.07
C GLY A 131 1.59 -13.82 9.19
N GLN A 132 2.59 -14.54 8.67
CA GLN A 132 2.37 -15.76 7.87
C GLN A 132 1.66 -16.86 8.67
N ILE A 133 2.02 -17.05 9.94
CA ILE A 133 1.32 -17.96 10.86
C ILE A 133 -0.15 -17.55 11.01
N ASN A 134 -0.40 -16.27 11.29
CA ASN A 134 -1.75 -15.77 11.50
C ASN A 134 -2.63 -15.96 10.26
N ILE A 135 -2.10 -15.67 9.06
CA ILE A 135 -2.83 -15.84 7.81
C ILE A 135 -3.10 -17.33 7.52
N ARG A 136 -2.11 -18.21 7.70
CA ARG A 136 -2.30 -19.65 7.55
C ARG A 136 -3.39 -20.18 8.49
N ASP A 137 -3.30 -19.84 9.77
CA ASP A 137 -4.29 -20.26 10.78
C ASP A 137 -5.69 -19.71 10.47
N ALA A 138 -5.79 -18.51 9.91
CA ALA A 138 -7.06 -17.92 9.50
C ALA A 138 -7.69 -18.70 8.34
N LEU A 139 -6.90 -19.06 7.33
CA LEU A 139 -7.35 -19.84 6.18
C LEU A 139 -7.68 -21.30 6.53
N LEU A 140 -7.05 -21.84 7.58
CA LEU A 140 -7.39 -23.14 8.17
C LEU A 140 -8.57 -23.07 9.16
N HIS A 141 -9.15 -21.88 9.39
CA HIS A 141 -10.21 -21.64 10.38
C HIS A 141 -9.85 -22.02 11.83
N THR A 142 -8.56 -22.06 12.16
CA THR A 142 -8.05 -22.39 13.50
C THR A 142 -7.58 -21.16 14.28
N ILE A 143 -7.46 -20.00 13.64
CA ILE A 143 -7.04 -18.76 14.28
C ILE A 143 -7.95 -18.43 15.48
N SER A 144 -7.32 -18.11 16.60
CA SER A 144 -7.99 -17.61 17.78
C SER A 144 -7.06 -16.73 18.60
N TYR A 145 -7.65 -15.83 19.38
CA TYR A 145 -6.93 -14.90 20.24
C TYR A 145 -7.73 -14.67 21.53
N THR A 146 -7.05 -14.60 22.66
CA THR A 146 -7.64 -14.18 23.94
C THR A 146 -6.91 -12.92 24.39
N SER A 147 -7.65 -11.82 24.59
CA SER A 147 -7.05 -10.57 25.02
C SER A 147 -6.59 -10.64 26.49
N PRO A 148 -5.71 -9.73 26.95
CA PRO A 148 -5.29 -9.66 28.35
C PRO A 148 -6.46 -9.56 29.33
N GLU A 149 -7.59 -8.97 28.91
CA GLU A 149 -8.82 -8.87 29.71
C GLU A 149 -9.67 -10.15 29.68
N GLY A 150 -9.22 -11.22 29.02
CA GLY A 150 -9.88 -12.52 28.97
C GLY A 150 -10.93 -12.68 27.86
N LYS A 151 -11.09 -11.70 26.96
CA LYS A 151 -12.06 -11.80 25.85
C LYS A 151 -11.51 -12.67 24.72
N SER A 152 -12.27 -13.70 24.33
CA SER A 152 -11.91 -14.59 23.22
C SER A 152 -12.43 -14.10 21.86
N TYR A 153 -11.62 -14.26 20.83
CA TYR A 153 -11.87 -13.90 19.44
C TYR A 153 -11.61 -15.13 18.55
N ARG A 154 -12.56 -15.43 17.66
CA ARG A 154 -12.52 -16.52 16.66
C ARG A 154 -13.22 -16.07 15.38
N LEU A 155 -12.99 -16.77 14.27
CA LEU A 155 -13.70 -16.49 13.02
C LEU A 155 -15.19 -16.86 13.15
N LYS A 156 -16.03 -16.06 12.47
CA LYS A 156 -17.44 -16.37 12.21
C LYS A 156 -17.55 -17.30 11.00
N ASP A 157 -18.75 -17.80 10.74
CA ASP A 157 -19.01 -18.82 9.70
C ASP A 157 -18.70 -18.33 8.27
N LYS A 158 -18.88 -17.04 8.00
CA LYS A 158 -18.66 -16.43 6.68
C LYS A 158 -17.68 -15.26 6.79
N PRO A 159 -16.38 -15.54 6.95
CA PRO A 159 -15.38 -14.48 6.94
C PRO A 159 -15.27 -13.84 5.55
N ALA A 160 -14.72 -12.62 5.50
CA ALA A 160 -14.34 -11.99 4.24
C ALA A 160 -13.31 -12.84 3.47
N VAL A 161 -13.30 -12.72 2.14
CA VAL A 161 -12.26 -13.32 1.29
C VAL A 161 -10.91 -12.66 1.61
N LEU A 162 -9.84 -13.44 1.71
CA LEU A 162 -8.52 -12.94 2.08
C LEU A 162 -7.67 -12.65 0.84
N MET A 163 -7.09 -11.46 0.77
CA MET A 163 -6.04 -11.09 -0.18
C MET A 163 -4.80 -10.64 0.58
N VAL A 164 -3.60 -10.92 0.08
CA VAL A 164 -2.35 -10.51 0.73
C VAL A 164 -1.66 -9.38 -0.04
N ARG A 165 -1.27 -8.31 0.64
CA ARG A 165 -0.38 -7.27 0.09
C ARG A 165 1.06 -7.53 0.56
N PRO A 166 1.97 -8.03 -0.31
CA PRO A 166 3.37 -8.22 0.01
C PRO A 166 4.12 -6.88 -0.08
N ARG A 167 5.32 -6.81 0.49
CA ARG A 167 6.19 -5.64 0.38
C ARG A 167 6.53 -5.28 -1.07
N GLY A 168 6.64 -3.98 -1.35
CA GLY A 168 7.00 -3.46 -2.67
C GLY A 168 8.45 -3.80 -3.10
N TRP A 169 8.74 -3.62 -4.39
CA TRP A 169 10.02 -4.07 -4.97
C TRP A 169 11.29 -3.47 -4.38
N HIS A 170 11.20 -2.31 -3.74
CA HIS A 170 12.33 -1.62 -3.13
C HIS A 170 12.75 -2.20 -1.77
N LEU A 171 11.85 -2.93 -1.09
CA LEU A 171 12.12 -3.48 0.23
C LEU A 171 12.81 -4.84 0.14
N ASN A 172 13.85 -5.00 0.96
CA ASN A 172 14.52 -6.27 1.18
C ASN A 172 13.98 -6.94 2.45
N GLU A 173 14.14 -8.26 2.55
CA GLU A 173 14.06 -9.00 3.81
C GLU A 173 15.48 -9.23 4.30
N LYS A 174 15.95 -8.39 5.24
CA LYS A 174 17.36 -8.37 5.63
C LYS A 174 17.78 -9.58 6.47
N HIS A 175 16.81 -10.29 7.04
CA HIS A 175 17.07 -11.45 7.90
C HIS A 175 17.32 -12.73 7.11
N VAL A 176 17.02 -12.73 5.81
CA VAL A 176 17.18 -13.90 4.94
C VAL A 176 18.13 -13.57 3.81
N LEU A 177 19.27 -14.25 3.81
CA LEU A 177 20.31 -14.11 2.80
C LEU A 177 20.31 -15.33 1.88
N VAL A 178 20.36 -15.10 0.58
CA VAL A 178 20.63 -16.13 -0.44
C VAL A 178 21.93 -15.76 -1.12
N ASP A 179 22.89 -16.69 -1.06
CA ASP A 179 24.23 -16.51 -1.64
C ASP A 179 24.92 -15.22 -1.09
N GLY A 180 24.69 -14.95 0.20
CA GLY A 180 25.27 -13.83 0.95
C GLY A 180 24.58 -12.47 0.77
N LYS A 181 23.46 -12.40 0.05
CA LYS A 181 22.73 -11.14 -0.21
C LYS A 181 21.31 -11.18 0.36
N PRO A 182 20.80 -10.08 0.92
CA PRO A 182 19.41 -10.01 1.37
C PRO A 182 18.47 -10.19 0.18
N ILE A 183 17.39 -10.94 0.41
CA ILE A 183 16.39 -11.22 -0.63
C ILE A 183 15.37 -10.08 -0.73
N SER A 184 14.56 -10.09 -1.79
CA SER A 184 13.38 -9.23 -1.88
C SER A 184 12.33 -9.57 -0.81
N GLY A 185 11.86 -8.56 -0.08
CA GLY A 185 10.75 -8.70 0.86
C GLY A 185 9.46 -9.13 0.15
N GLY A 186 9.18 -8.56 -1.02
CA GLY A 186 8.03 -8.96 -1.84
C GLY A 186 8.03 -10.43 -2.26
N ILE A 187 9.21 -10.99 -2.63
CA ILE A 187 9.34 -12.43 -2.93
C ILE A 187 9.16 -13.26 -1.65
N PHE A 188 9.72 -12.83 -0.52
CA PHE A 188 9.56 -13.53 0.76
C PHE A 188 8.07 -13.65 1.17
N ASP A 189 7.36 -12.52 1.18
CA ASP A 189 5.96 -12.46 1.60
C ASP A 189 5.06 -13.28 0.66
N PHE A 190 5.26 -13.12 -0.65
CA PHE A 190 4.56 -13.88 -1.69
C PHE A 190 4.81 -15.38 -1.54
N ALA A 191 6.08 -15.79 -1.45
CA ALA A 191 6.46 -17.19 -1.52
C ALA A 191 5.91 -17.97 -0.33
N LEU A 192 6.03 -17.42 0.88
CA LEU A 192 5.55 -18.09 2.09
C LEU A 192 4.02 -18.18 2.10
N TYR A 193 3.30 -17.10 1.79
CA TYR A 193 1.84 -17.15 1.72
C TYR A 193 1.38 -18.14 0.64
N PHE A 194 1.94 -18.07 -0.55
CA PHE A 194 1.56 -18.95 -1.66
C PHE A 194 1.83 -20.42 -1.34
N PHE A 195 3.03 -20.73 -0.86
CA PHE A 195 3.46 -22.09 -0.57
C PHE A 195 2.56 -22.78 0.46
N HIS A 196 2.26 -22.10 1.56
CA HIS A 196 1.49 -22.68 2.66
C HIS A 196 -0.02 -22.79 2.36
N ASN A 197 -0.56 -21.93 1.50
CA ASN A 197 -2.02 -21.76 1.41
C ASN A 197 -2.62 -22.12 0.05
N ALA A 198 -1.88 -22.04 -1.06
CA ALA A 198 -2.47 -22.10 -2.41
C ALA A 198 -3.27 -23.38 -2.68
N LYS A 199 -2.71 -24.55 -2.32
CA LYS A 199 -3.39 -25.85 -2.52
C LYS A 199 -4.69 -25.96 -1.72
N HIS A 200 -4.65 -25.51 -0.47
CA HIS A 200 -5.83 -25.50 0.41
C HIS A 200 -6.91 -24.56 -0.11
N LEU A 201 -6.55 -23.33 -0.47
CA LEU A 201 -7.48 -22.34 -1.01
C LEU A 201 -8.19 -22.84 -2.27
N LEU A 202 -7.44 -23.40 -3.22
CA LEU A 202 -8.01 -23.97 -4.45
C LEU A 202 -8.94 -25.15 -4.16
N ALA A 203 -8.59 -26.02 -3.20
CA ALA A 203 -9.46 -27.13 -2.80
C ALA A 203 -10.78 -26.67 -2.16
N GLN A 204 -10.82 -25.47 -1.58
CA GLN A 204 -12.02 -24.85 -1.01
C GLN A 204 -12.80 -23.98 -2.01
N GLY A 205 -12.38 -23.92 -3.28
CA GLY A 205 -13.03 -23.10 -4.31
C GLY A 205 -12.71 -21.60 -4.23
N SER A 206 -11.70 -21.22 -3.46
CA SER A 206 -11.09 -19.89 -3.45
C SER A 206 -9.73 -19.94 -4.19
N GLY A 207 -8.83 -18.99 -3.95
CA GLY A 207 -7.52 -18.98 -4.59
C GLY A 207 -6.49 -18.10 -3.87
N PRO A 208 -5.19 -18.26 -4.21
CA PRO A 208 -4.12 -17.42 -3.69
C PRO A 208 -4.19 -16.02 -4.33
N TYR A 209 -4.66 -15.05 -3.55
CA TYR A 209 -4.99 -13.71 -4.04
C TYR A 209 -4.09 -12.62 -3.46
N PHE A 210 -3.73 -11.64 -4.28
CA PHE A 210 -2.72 -10.63 -3.94
C PHE A 210 -3.14 -9.20 -4.28
N TYR A 211 -2.58 -8.26 -3.54
CA TYR A 211 -2.51 -6.85 -3.87
C TYR A 211 -1.06 -6.47 -4.14
N LEU A 212 -0.75 -5.81 -5.26
CA LEU A 212 0.64 -5.51 -5.65
C LEU A 212 0.91 -4.01 -5.55
N PRO A 213 1.76 -3.57 -4.60
CA PRO A 213 1.96 -2.15 -4.32
C PRO A 213 3.09 -1.53 -5.15
N LYS A 214 3.02 -0.20 -5.29
CA LYS A 214 4.12 0.70 -5.70
C LYS A 214 4.87 0.29 -6.97
N LEU A 215 4.16 -0.30 -7.94
CA LEU A 215 4.71 -0.55 -9.27
C LEU A 215 4.92 0.79 -9.99
N GLU A 216 6.02 0.92 -10.74
CA GLU A 216 6.31 2.11 -11.54
C GLU A 216 6.09 1.91 -13.05
N GLY A 217 5.85 0.67 -13.50
CA GLY A 217 5.54 0.39 -14.90
C GLY A 217 5.28 -1.09 -15.21
N TYR A 218 4.94 -1.36 -16.48
CA TYR A 218 4.48 -2.68 -16.94
C TYR A 218 5.57 -3.77 -16.88
N LEU A 219 6.85 -3.41 -16.99
CA LEU A 219 7.95 -4.39 -16.89
C LEU A 219 8.06 -5.01 -15.48
N GLU A 220 7.61 -4.29 -14.46
CA GLU A 220 7.52 -4.78 -13.08
C GLU A 220 6.27 -5.66 -12.89
N ALA A 221 5.17 -5.34 -13.57
CA ALA A 221 4.01 -6.22 -13.67
C ALA A 221 4.38 -7.54 -14.38
N ARG A 222 5.21 -7.48 -15.43
CA ARG A 222 5.77 -8.67 -16.10
C ARG A 222 6.66 -9.49 -15.17
N LEU A 223 7.45 -8.85 -14.30
CA LEU A 223 8.24 -9.58 -13.29
C LEU A 223 7.32 -10.38 -12.35
N TRP A 224 6.25 -9.77 -11.84
CA TRP A 224 5.24 -10.47 -11.05
C TRP A 224 4.61 -11.64 -11.82
N ASN A 225 4.19 -11.41 -13.07
CA ASN A 225 3.61 -12.45 -13.91
C ASN A 225 4.54 -13.67 -14.06
N ASP A 226 5.84 -13.43 -14.30
CA ASP A 226 6.81 -14.51 -14.46
C ASP A 226 7.06 -15.27 -13.15
N ILE A 227 7.06 -14.57 -12.01
CA ILE A 227 7.09 -15.18 -10.67
C ILE A 227 5.85 -16.06 -10.45
N PHE A 228 4.65 -15.57 -10.79
CA PHE A 228 3.40 -16.34 -10.66
C PHE A 228 3.42 -17.61 -11.52
N ILE A 229 3.88 -17.51 -12.77
CA ILE A 229 4.01 -18.67 -13.66
C ILE A 229 4.99 -19.70 -13.07
N ALA A 230 6.16 -19.26 -12.63
CA ALA A 230 7.16 -20.16 -12.03
C ALA A 230 6.65 -20.82 -10.75
N ALA A 231 5.98 -20.05 -9.89
CA ALA A 231 5.39 -20.53 -8.64
C ALA A 231 4.30 -21.59 -8.87
N GLN A 232 3.34 -21.30 -9.77
CA GLN A 232 2.29 -22.24 -10.14
C GLN A 232 2.89 -23.52 -10.72
N LYS A 233 3.87 -23.41 -11.63
CA LYS A 233 4.58 -24.57 -12.19
C LYS A 233 5.27 -25.40 -11.10
N ALA A 234 5.97 -24.76 -10.18
CA ALA A 234 6.72 -25.44 -9.12
C ALA A 234 5.81 -26.23 -8.17
N LEU A 235 4.59 -25.73 -7.88
CA LEU A 235 3.62 -26.41 -7.02
C LEU A 235 2.60 -27.28 -7.79
N GLY A 236 2.71 -27.36 -9.11
CA GLY A 236 1.81 -28.14 -9.97
C GLY A 236 0.40 -27.56 -10.07
N LEU A 237 0.26 -26.24 -10.01
CA LEU A 237 -1.02 -25.53 -10.06
C LEU A 237 -1.27 -24.96 -11.47
N PRO A 238 -2.53 -24.85 -11.92
CA PRO A 238 -2.87 -24.23 -13.21
C PRO A 238 -2.41 -22.77 -13.30
N VAL A 239 -2.01 -22.34 -14.50
CA VAL A 239 -1.77 -20.91 -14.78
C VAL A 239 -3.08 -20.13 -14.62
N GLY A 240 -3.01 -18.95 -14.01
CA GLY A 240 -4.19 -18.13 -13.69
C GLY A 240 -4.87 -18.50 -12.38
N SER A 241 -4.32 -19.44 -11.60
CA SER A 241 -4.80 -19.76 -10.23
C SER A 241 -4.50 -18.62 -9.26
N ILE A 242 -3.34 -17.96 -9.43
CA ILE A 242 -3.02 -16.72 -8.72
C ILE A 242 -3.83 -15.58 -9.32
N LYS A 243 -4.47 -14.77 -8.47
CA LYS A 243 -5.09 -13.51 -8.89
C LYS A 243 -4.51 -12.31 -8.13
N ALA A 244 -4.37 -11.18 -8.80
CA ALA A 244 -3.74 -9.97 -8.29
C ALA A 244 -4.52 -8.70 -8.66
N THR A 245 -4.68 -7.80 -7.70
CA THR A 245 -5.07 -6.40 -7.95
C THR A 245 -3.84 -5.51 -7.83
N VAL A 246 -3.58 -4.64 -8.79
CA VAL A 246 -2.41 -3.73 -8.74
C VAL A 246 -2.84 -2.36 -8.22
N LEU A 247 -2.10 -1.81 -7.25
CA LEU A 247 -2.31 -0.43 -6.82
C LEU A 247 -1.64 0.51 -7.83
N ILE A 248 -2.41 1.35 -8.51
CA ILE A 248 -1.86 2.41 -9.37
C ILE A 248 -1.60 3.62 -8.48
N GLU A 249 -0.63 3.48 -7.59
CA GLU A 249 -0.31 4.48 -6.58
C GLU A 249 1.04 5.17 -6.84
N THR A 250 1.56 5.02 -8.05
CA THR A 250 2.67 5.81 -8.56
C THR A 250 2.22 6.59 -9.77
N VAL A 251 2.73 7.82 -9.93
CA VAL A 251 2.35 8.69 -11.06
C VAL A 251 2.71 8.05 -12.40
N LEU A 252 3.82 7.29 -12.46
CA LEU A 252 4.28 6.63 -13.68
C LEU A 252 3.38 5.48 -14.11
N ALA A 253 2.91 4.66 -13.16
CA ALA A 253 1.99 3.56 -13.46
C ALA A 253 0.66 4.03 -14.07
N THR A 254 0.28 5.30 -13.89
CA THR A 254 -0.93 5.86 -14.52
C THR A 254 -0.84 5.89 -16.04
N PHE A 255 0.37 6.09 -16.59
CA PHE A 255 0.61 6.14 -18.03
C PHE A 255 0.72 4.74 -18.66
N GLU A 256 0.75 3.69 -17.83
CA GLU A 256 0.99 2.31 -18.24
C GLU A 256 -0.06 1.32 -17.70
N MET A 257 -1.23 1.81 -17.26
CA MET A 257 -2.28 0.96 -16.66
C MET A 257 -2.72 -0.19 -17.58
N ASP A 258 -2.81 0.09 -18.89
CA ASP A 258 -3.26 -0.88 -19.88
C ASP A 258 -2.20 -1.96 -20.11
N GLU A 259 -0.94 -1.55 -20.19
CA GLU A 259 0.22 -2.42 -20.31
C GLU A 259 0.41 -3.26 -19.04
N ILE A 260 0.23 -2.69 -17.85
CA ILE A 260 0.24 -3.43 -16.57
C ILE A 260 -0.82 -4.54 -16.59
N LEU A 261 -2.05 -4.22 -17.00
CA LEU A 261 -3.12 -5.21 -17.13
C LEU A 261 -2.79 -6.26 -18.20
N TYR A 262 -2.15 -5.88 -19.30
CA TYR A 262 -1.78 -6.79 -20.38
C TYR A 262 -0.73 -7.81 -19.94
N GLU A 263 0.31 -7.35 -19.22
CA GLU A 263 1.37 -8.20 -18.69
C GLU A 263 0.86 -9.17 -17.62
N LEU A 264 -0.18 -8.77 -16.87
CA LEU A 264 -0.82 -9.59 -15.85
C LEU A 264 -2.14 -10.23 -16.32
N ARG A 265 -2.49 -10.23 -17.61
CA ARG A 265 -3.86 -10.55 -18.06
C ARG A 265 -4.40 -11.91 -17.59
N GLU A 266 -3.56 -12.92 -17.40
CA GLU A 266 -3.97 -14.24 -16.87
C GLU A 266 -4.23 -14.23 -15.35
N HIS A 267 -3.59 -13.29 -14.65
CA HIS A 267 -3.55 -13.20 -13.18
C HIS A 267 -4.23 -11.93 -12.66
N SER A 268 -4.74 -11.03 -13.49
CA SER A 268 -5.33 -9.77 -13.03
C SER A 268 -6.78 -9.96 -12.58
N VAL A 269 -7.13 -9.29 -11.49
CA VAL A 269 -8.52 -9.05 -11.03
C VAL A 269 -8.76 -7.58 -10.70
N GLY A 270 -7.93 -6.67 -11.22
CA GLY A 270 -8.25 -5.25 -11.23
C GLY A 270 -7.07 -4.35 -10.93
N LEU A 271 -7.39 -3.05 -10.86
CA LEU A 271 -6.51 -1.99 -10.37
C LEU A 271 -7.18 -1.27 -9.20
N ASN A 272 -6.39 -0.65 -8.34
CA ASN A 272 -6.86 0.18 -7.23
C ASN A 272 -6.33 1.61 -7.34
N SER A 273 -7.18 2.58 -6.98
CA SER A 273 -6.75 3.98 -6.84
C SER A 273 -6.34 4.34 -5.42
N GLY A 274 -5.14 4.93 -5.26
CA GLY A 274 -4.62 5.45 -4.01
C GLY A 274 -4.56 6.99 -3.99
N ARG A 275 -4.43 7.58 -2.79
CA ARG A 275 -4.25 9.03 -2.62
C ARG A 275 -2.85 9.39 -2.13
N TRP A 276 -2.45 8.92 -0.95
CA TRP A 276 -1.21 9.37 -0.31
C TRP A 276 0.03 8.93 -1.06
N ASP A 277 0.16 7.65 -1.37
CA ASP A 277 1.27 7.14 -2.19
C ASP A 277 1.34 7.81 -3.56
N TYR A 278 0.18 8.07 -4.18
CA TYR A 278 0.10 8.70 -5.49
C TYR A 278 0.67 10.12 -5.49
N ILE A 279 0.23 10.94 -4.54
CA ILE A 279 0.67 12.33 -4.41
C ILE A 279 2.13 12.37 -3.94
N PHE A 280 2.52 11.45 -3.04
CA PHE A 280 3.92 11.26 -2.64
C PHE A 280 4.79 10.94 -3.86
N SER A 281 4.34 10.03 -4.73
CA SER A 281 5.02 9.68 -5.98
C SER A 281 5.14 10.88 -6.92
N CYS A 282 4.09 11.69 -7.04
CA CYS A 282 4.18 12.96 -7.79
C CYS A 282 5.31 13.84 -7.21
N ILE A 283 5.34 14.04 -5.89
CA ILE A 283 6.40 14.84 -5.27
C ILE A 283 7.78 14.27 -5.54
N LYS A 284 7.93 12.96 -5.36
CA LYS A 284 9.18 12.24 -5.57
C LYS A 284 9.70 12.38 -7.00
N LYS A 285 8.84 12.16 -8.01
CA LYS A 285 9.24 12.12 -9.42
C LYS A 285 9.50 13.50 -10.01
N PHE A 286 8.75 14.52 -9.57
CA PHE A 286 8.88 15.90 -10.05
C PHE A 286 9.69 16.81 -9.09
N ARG A 287 10.41 16.23 -8.13
CA ARG A 287 11.10 16.94 -7.05
C ARG A 287 12.08 18.05 -7.47
N LYS A 288 12.64 17.99 -8.69
CA LYS A 288 13.58 18.99 -9.24
C LYS A 288 12.93 19.99 -10.19
N ASP A 289 11.64 19.85 -10.47
CA ASP A 289 10.93 20.82 -11.29
C ASP A 289 10.62 22.08 -10.46
N PRO A 290 11.20 23.25 -10.82
CA PRO A 290 10.98 24.48 -10.06
C PRO A 290 9.54 24.98 -10.13
N ASN A 291 8.76 24.58 -11.14
CA ASN A 291 7.37 24.99 -11.34
C ASN A 291 6.36 24.04 -10.70
N PHE A 292 6.82 22.92 -10.15
CA PHE A 292 5.96 21.93 -9.51
C PHE A 292 5.88 22.18 -8.00
N ILE A 293 4.66 22.42 -7.53
CA ILE A 293 4.33 22.62 -6.12
C ILE A 293 2.94 22.08 -5.87
N LEU A 294 2.72 21.52 -4.68
CA LEU A 294 1.38 21.14 -4.22
C LEU A 294 0.99 21.96 -2.99
N ALA A 295 -0.29 22.27 -2.89
CA ALA A 295 -0.91 22.83 -1.69
C ALA A 295 -0.77 21.88 -0.48
N ASP A 296 -1.26 22.31 0.68
CA ASP A 296 -1.48 21.42 1.82
C ASP A 296 -2.17 20.12 1.37
N ARG A 297 -1.63 18.94 1.74
CA ARG A 297 -2.10 17.63 1.22
C ARG A 297 -3.60 17.39 1.40
N ASN A 298 -4.20 17.98 2.42
CA ASN A 298 -5.64 17.86 2.69
C ASN A 298 -6.50 18.50 1.59
N LEU A 299 -5.99 19.51 0.88
CA LEU A 299 -6.64 20.18 -0.25
C LEU A 299 -6.47 19.42 -1.58
N VAL A 300 -5.43 18.58 -1.69
CA VAL A 300 -5.21 17.72 -2.85
C VAL A 300 -6.10 16.47 -2.74
N THR A 301 -7.39 16.66 -2.93
CA THR A 301 -8.43 15.62 -2.83
C THR A 301 -8.57 14.83 -4.13
N MET A 302 -9.38 13.77 -4.13
CA MET A 302 -9.68 12.99 -5.34
C MET A 302 -10.45 13.78 -6.42
N THR A 303 -10.88 15.01 -6.13
CA THR A 303 -11.50 15.92 -7.12
C THR A 303 -10.54 16.99 -7.65
N ALA A 304 -9.30 17.05 -7.16
CA ALA A 304 -8.25 17.85 -7.76
C ALA A 304 -8.03 17.43 -9.24
N PRO A 305 -7.71 18.34 -10.18
CA PRO A 305 -7.70 18.04 -11.61
C PRO A 305 -6.93 16.78 -12.02
N PHE A 306 -5.65 16.66 -11.67
CA PHE A 306 -4.86 15.46 -12.00
C PHE A 306 -5.36 14.19 -11.29
N MET A 307 -5.76 14.28 -10.01
CA MET A 307 -6.33 13.15 -9.27
C MET A 307 -7.63 12.67 -9.91
N ARG A 308 -8.45 13.61 -10.41
CA ARG A 308 -9.71 13.33 -11.08
C ARG A 308 -9.48 12.66 -12.44
N ALA A 309 -8.53 13.17 -13.22
CA ALA A 309 -8.15 12.60 -14.51
C ALA A 309 -7.62 11.17 -14.34
N TYR A 310 -6.78 10.94 -13.32
CA TYR A 310 -6.26 9.65 -12.92
C TYR A 310 -7.38 8.67 -12.52
N ALA A 311 -8.25 9.05 -11.57
CA ALA A 311 -9.32 8.21 -11.07
C ALA A 311 -10.27 7.75 -12.19
N LEU A 312 -10.69 8.67 -13.05
CA LEU A 312 -11.58 8.37 -14.16
C LEU A 312 -10.91 7.52 -15.25
N LEU A 313 -9.63 7.77 -15.53
CA LEU A 313 -8.87 6.96 -16.49
C LEU A 313 -8.72 5.52 -16.00
N LEU A 314 -8.48 5.33 -14.70
CA LEU A 314 -8.40 4.00 -14.08
C LEU A 314 -9.70 3.22 -14.28
N VAL A 315 -10.85 3.80 -13.94
CA VAL A 315 -12.16 3.16 -14.12
C VAL A 315 -12.38 2.77 -15.59
N LYS A 316 -12.15 3.71 -16.52
CA LYS A 316 -12.28 3.45 -17.96
C LYS A 316 -11.38 2.29 -18.41
N THR A 317 -10.13 2.29 -17.95
CA THR A 317 -9.12 1.30 -18.38
C THR A 317 -9.49 -0.09 -17.86
N CYS A 318 -9.82 -0.23 -16.57
CA CYS A 318 -10.23 -1.50 -15.98
C CYS A 318 -11.47 -2.08 -16.67
N HIS A 319 -12.51 -1.27 -16.84
CA HIS A 319 -13.78 -1.74 -17.41
C HIS A 319 -13.63 -2.14 -18.88
N ARG A 320 -12.82 -1.41 -19.66
CA ARG A 320 -12.47 -1.79 -21.03
C ARG A 320 -11.82 -3.17 -21.08
N ARG A 321 -11.03 -3.53 -20.06
CA ARG A 321 -10.35 -4.84 -19.97
C ARG A 321 -11.13 -5.89 -19.21
N GLY A 322 -12.39 -5.61 -18.84
CA GLY A 322 -13.27 -6.56 -18.17
C GLY A 322 -12.83 -6.88 -16.73
N THR A 323 -12.21 -5.92 -16.04
CA THR A 323 -11.65 -6.12 -14.69
C THR A 323 -12.07 -5.00 -13.73
N PHE A 324 -11.78 -5.19 -12.44
CA PHE A 324 -12.23 -4.29 -11.37
C PHE A 324 -11.44 -2.98 -11.34
N ALA A 325 -12.15 -1.88 -11.13
CA ALA A 325 -11.63 -0.60 -10.65
C ALA A 325 -12.01 -0.43 -9.18
N MET A 326 -11.01 -0.46 -8.29
CA MET A 326 -11.22 -0.31 -6.84
C MET A 326 -10.92 1.11 -6.37
N GLY A 327 -11.85 1.68 -5.59
CA GLY A 327 -11.78 3.03 -5.02
C GLY A 327 -10.80 3.15 -3.85
N GLY A 328 -10.65 4.37 -3.34
CA GLY A 328 -9.65 4.72 -2.34
C GLY A 328 -10.06 4.42 -0.90
N MET A 329 -9.15 4.74 0.02
CA MET A 329 -9.29 4.52 1.45
C MET A 329 -10.22 5.54 2.13
N ALA A 330 -11.12 5.07 3.01
CA ALA A 330 -11.66 5.85 4.12
C ALA A 330 -11.04 5.38 5.44
N ALA A 331 -10.12 6.18 5.98
CA ALA A 331 -9.31 5.82 7.15
C ALA A 331 -9.93 6.23 8.50
N GLN A 332 -11.13 6.81 8.50
CA GLN A 332 -11.73 7.38 9.71
C GLN A 332 -12.00 6.32 10.80
N ILE A 333 -11.64 6.65 12.03
CA ILE A 333 -11.95 5.89 13.23
C ILE A 333 -13.19 6.54 13.87
N PRO A 334 -14.28 5.78 14.11
CA PRO A 334 -15.49 6.33 14.74
C PRO A 334 -15.19 7.00 16.10
N ILE A 335 -15.63 8.25 16.24
CA ILE A 335 -15.35 9.10 17.42
C ILE A 335 -16.46 8.90 18.45
N LYS A 336 -16.27 7.94 19.36
CA LYS A 336 -17.32 7.52 20.30
C LYS A 336 -17.71 8.56 21.34
N ASN A 337 -16.78 9.45 21.69
CA ASN A 337 -16.94 10.47 22.73
C ASN A 337 -17.40 11.83 22.20
N ASP A 338 -17.52 12.00 20.88
CA ASP A 338 -18.01 13.23 20.24
C ASP A 338 -18.92 12.88 19.05
N PRO A 339 -20.24 12.77 19.28
CA PRO A 339 -21.19 12.42 18.23
C PRO A 339 -21.25 13.42 17.06
N VAL A 340 -20.99 14.71 17.32
CA VAL A 340 -21.03 15.77 16.29
C VAL A 340 -19.81 15.66 15.38
N ALA A 341 -18.61 15.54 15.96
CA ALA A 341 -17.40 15.31 15.19
C ALA A 341 -17.48 13.99 14.40
N ASN A 342 -18.05 12.94 15.01
CA ASN A 342 -18.27 11.67 14.35
C ASN A 342 -19.22 11.78 13.14
N ASP A 343 -20.33 12.51 13.26
CA ASP A 343 -21.27 12.67 12.14
C ASP A 343 -20.67 13.47 10.98
N ILE A 344 -19.87 14.51 11.27
CA ILE A 344 -19.11 15.25 10.27
C ILE A 344 -18.12 14.34 9.55
N ALA A 345 -17.37 13.52 10.29
CA ALA A 345 -16.41 12.57 9.71
C ALA A 345 -17.12 11.52 8.82
N LEU A 346 -18.23 10.94 9.30
CA LEU A 346 -19.00 9.96 8.53
C LEU A 346 -19.69 10.57 7.31
N THR A 347 -20.09 11.83 7.37
CA THR A 347 -20.66 12.54 6.21
C THR A 347 -19.63 12.66 5.08
N LYS A 348 -18.38 13.02 5.39
CA LYS A 348 -17.29 13.04 4.41
C LYS A 348 -17.05 11.65 3.80
N VAL A 349 -17.09 10.60 4.62
CA VAL A 349 -16.99 9.21 4.11
C VAL A 349 -18.12 8.92 3.12
N ARG A 350 -19.37 9.27 3.45
CA ARG A 350 -20.51 9.05 2.55
C ARG A 350 -20.38 9.82 1.24
N GLU A 351 -19.96 11.09 1.30
CA GLU A 351 -19.73 11.92 0.10
C GLU A 351 -18.65 11.31 -0.80
N ASP A 352 -17.52 10.90 -0.21
CA ASP A 352 -16.42 10.26 -0.93
C ASP A 352 -16.85 8.94 -1.59
N LYS A 353 -17.58 8.08 -0.86
CA LYS A 353 -18.05 6.78 -1.39
C LYS A 353 -19.16 6.93 -2.41
N THR A 354 -19.99 7.95 -2.26
CA THR A 354 -21.03 8.29 -3.25
C THR A 354 -20.39 8.71 -4.56
N ARG A 355 -19.34 9.53 -4.52
CA ARG A 355 -18.56 9.90 -5.70
C ARG A 355 -17.97 8.66 -6.37
N GLU A 356 -17.26 7.81 -5.63
CA GLU A 356 -16.61 6.61 -6.18
C GLU A 356 -17.62 5.67 -6.86
N ALA A 357 -18.71 5.33 -6.18
CA ALA A 357 -19.76 4.49 -6.76
C ALA A 357 -20.41 5.16 -7.99
N THR A 358 -20.62 6.47 -7.96
CA THR A 358 -21.17 7.24 -9.09
C THR A 358 -20.22 7.23 -10.29
N ASP A 359 -18.91 7.33 -10.07
CA ASP A 359 -17.90 7.28 -11.13
C ASP A 359 -17.81 5.90 -11.80
N GLY A 360 -18.24 4.85 -11.12
CA GLY A 360 -18.21 3.50 -11.69
C GLY A 360 -17.23 2.58 -11.00
N TYR A 361 -16.59 2.95 -9.88
CA TYR A 361 -15.77 2.00 -9.14
C TYR A 361 -16.59 0.77 -8.71
N ASP A 362 -15.98 -0.41 -8.76
CA ASP A 362 -16.62 -1.69 -8.41
C ASP A 362 -16.61 -1.98 -6.91
N GLY A 363 -15.82 -1.22 -6.15
CA GLY A 363 -15.75 -1.29 -4.71
C GLY A 363 -14.85 -0.22 -4.12
N THR A 364 -14.69 -0.24 -2.80
CA THR A 364 -13.92 0.76 -2.04
C THR A 364 -13.19 0.17 -0.85
N TRP A 365 -12.20 0.89 -0.33
CA TRP A 365 -11.50 0.56 0.91
C TRP A 365 -11.98 1.32 2.14
N VAL A 366 -11.90 0.64 3.29
CA VAL A 366 -12.01 1.20 4.64
C VAL A 366 -10.92 0.63 5.56
N ALA A 367 -10.47 1.39 6.56
CA ALA A 367 -9.45 0.93 7.53
C ALA A 367 -10.03 0.45 8.86
N HIS A 368 -11.33 0.68 9.11
CA HIS A 368 -11.96 0.34 10.38
C HIS A 368 -13.29 -0.41 10.18
N PRO A 369 -13.56 -1.51 10.93
CA PRO A 369 -14.80 -2.29 10.78
C PRO A 369 -16.09 -1.48 10.90
N GLY A 370 -16.07 -0.42 11.72
CA GLY A 370 -17.21 0.49 11.91
C GLY A 370 -17.61 1.28 10.65
N LEU A 371 -16.74 1.38 9.64
CA LEU A 371 -17.05 2.03 8.36
C LEU A 371 -17.60 1.07 7.30
N VAL A 372 -17.48 -0.25 7.52
CA VAL A 372 -17.95 -1.26 6.55
C VAL A 372 -19.44 -1.10 6.22
N PRO A 373 -20.36 -0.95 7.20
CA PRO A 373 -21.77 -0.73 6.89
C PRO A 373 -22.01 0.58 6.13
N VAL A 374 -21.31 1.66 6.51
CA VAL A 374 -21.47 2.98 5.87
C VAL A 374 -21.08 2.93 4.40
N ALA A 375 -19.93 2.32 4.08
CA ALA A 375 -19.49 2.16 2.70
C ALA A 375 -20.40 1.21 1.92
N ARG A 376 -20.80 0.10 2.55
CA ARG A 376 -21.68 -0.91 1.94
C ARG A 376 -23.03 -0.30 1.56
N ASP A 377 -23.67 0.44 2.46
CA ASP A 377 -24.97 1.05 2.19
C ASP A 377 -24.96 1.93 0.94
N ILE A 378 -23.88 2.69 0.73
CA ILE A 378 -23.72 3.55 -0.46
C ILE A 378 -23.56 2.72 -1.73
N PHE A 379 -22.68 1.71 -1.72
CA PHE A 379 -22.49 0.84 -2.87
C PHE A 379 -23.72 -0.01 -3.16
N ASP A 380 -24.42 -0.53 -2.16
CA ASP A 380 -25.68 -1.27 -2.30
C ASP A 380 -26.77 -0.43 -2.97
N GLN A 381 -26.81 0.88 -2.70
CA GLN A 381 -27.76 1.80 -3.31
C GLN A 381 -27.43 2.15 -4.77
N LEU A 382 -26.14 2.34 -5.08
CA LEU A 382 -25.70 2.90 -6.37
C LEU A 382 -25.25 1.82 -7.37
N MET A 383 -24.82 0.65 -6.90
CA MET A 383 -24.35 -0.47 -7.69
C MET A 383 -25.44 -1.55 -7.81
N ARG A 384 -26.04 -1.66 -9.01
CA ARG A 384 -27.17 -2.57 -9.27
C ARG A 384 -26.82 -4.06 -9.28
N GLY A 385 -25.56 -4.39 -9.49
CA GLY A 385 -25.06 -5.76 -9.62
C GLY A 385 -23.98 -6.06 -8.58
N PRO A 386 -23.24 -7.17 -8.74
CA PRO A 386 -22.08 -7.47 -7.90
C PRO A 386 -20.89 -6.52 -8.16
N ASN A 387 -20.86 -5.88 -9.34
CA ASN A 387 -19.85 -4.93 -9.77
C ASN A 387 -20.43 -3.99 -10.86
N GLN A 388 -19.61 -3.05 -11.34
CA GLN A 388 -19.90 -2.02 -12.33
C GLN A 388 -19.06 -2.14 -13.62
N ILE A 389 -18.36 -3.26 -13.85
CA ILE A 389 -17.50 -3.50 -15.04
C ILE A 389 -18.21 -3.18 -16.37
N SER A 390 -19.52 -3.38 -16.46
CA SER A 390 -20.32 -3.02 -17.65
C SER A 390 -20.39 -1.51 -17.96
N ARG A 391 -20.01 -0.62 -17.01
CA ARG A 391 -20.00 0.84 -17.17
C ARG A 391 -18.71 1.30 -17.85
N GLN A 392 -18.63 1.17 -19.17
CA GLN A 392 -17.39 1.36 -19.95
C GLN A 392 -16.75 2.77 -19.93
N ARG A 393 -17.41 3.79 -19.36
CA ARG A 393 -16.91 5.18 -19.25
C ARG A 393 -16.32 5.76 -20.56
N ASN A 394 -17.05 5.57 -21.67
CA ASN A 394 -16.66 6.13 -22.98
C ASN A 394 -16.61 7.66 -23.00
N ASP A 395 -17.27 8.33 -22.02
CA ASP A 395 -17.25 9.76 -21.79
C ASP A 395 -15.91 10.30 -21.27
N VAL A 396 -15.03 9.44 -20.73
CA VAL A 396 -13.76 9.85 -20.13
C VAL A 396 -12.68 9.96 -21.20
N HIS A 397 -12.05 11.13 -21.30
CA HIS A 397 -10.92 11.39 -22.20
C HIS A 397 -9.81 12.12 -21.43
N SER A 398 -8.97 11.38 -20.71
CA SER A 398 -7.81 11.95 -20.00
C SER A 398 -6.57 11.94 -20.90
N THR A 399 -5.89 13.08 -20.99
CA THR A 399 -4.59 13.24 -21.67
C THR A 399 -3.45 13.21 -20.67
N ALA A 400 -2.21 13.10 -21.16
CA ALA A 400 -1.02 13.23 -20.30
C ALA A 400 -0.94 14.59 -19.60
N ALA A 401 -1.41 15.67 -20.25
CA ALA A 401 -1.45 16.99 -19.64
C ALA A 401 -2.43 17.04 -18.46
N ASP A 402 -3.60 16.40 -18.57
CA ASP A 402 -4.57 16.34 -17.47
C ASP A 402 -4.01 15.59 -16.27
N LEU A 403 -3.27 14.49 -16.50
CA LEU A 403 -2.60 13.71 -15.45
C LEU A 403 -1.44 14.46 -14.77
N LEU A 404 -0.99 15.57 -15.35
CA LEU A 404 0.10 16.41 -14.84
C LEU A 404 -0.35 17.82 -14.45
N ASP A 405 -1.66 18.09 -14.43
CA ASP A 405 -2.22 19.34 -13.89
C ASP A 405 -2.24 19.30 -12.36
N PHE A 406 -1.07 19.59 -11.77
CA PHE A 406 -0.80 19.59 -10.33
C PHE A 406 -1.44 20.76 -9.57
N SER A 407 -2.74 20.97 -9.80
CA SER A 407 -3.59 21.90 -9.07
C SER A 407 -4.33 21.15 -7.93
N PRO A 408 -4.62 21.79 -6.78
CA PRO A 408 -4.23 23.14 -6.41
C PRO A 408 -2.77 23.24 -5.94
N GLN A 409 -2.13 24.35 -6.30
CA GLN A 409 -0.75 24.69 -5.90
C GLN A 409 -0.66 25.41 -4.54
N GLY A 410 -1.79 25.91 -4.02
CA GLY A 410 -1.88 26.53 -2.70
C GLY A 410 -3.33 26.58 -2.18
N PRO A 411 -3.55 27.09 -0.95
CA PRO A 411 -2.52 27.61 -0.03
C PRO A 411 -1.64 26.52 0.59
N ILE A 412 -0.45 26.94 1.02
CA ILE A 412 0.40 26.23 1.97
C ILE A 412 0.24 26.96 3.31
N THR A 413 0.02 26.27 4.43
CA THR A 413 -0.23 26.93 5.73
C THR A 413 0.75 26.46 6.81
N GLU A 414 0.98 27.31 7.84
CA GLU A 414 1.74 26.86 9.02
C GLU A 414 1.03 25.67 9.70
N GLU A 415 -0.31 25.68 9.73
CA GLU A 415 -1.11 24.58 10.27
C GLU A 415 -0.86 23.27 9.51
N GLY A 416 -0.88 23.31 8.16
CA GLY A 416 -0.52 22.16 7.32
C GLY A 416 0.91 21.68 7.54
N LEU A 417 1.87 22.60 7.67
CA LEU A 417 3.26 22.29 8.00
C LEU A 417 3.39 21.60 9.37
N ARG A 418 2.77 22.14 10.42
CA ARG A 418 2.76 21.54 11.76
C ARG A 418 2.08 20.18 11.78
N MET A 419 0.96 20.05 11.07
CA MET A 419 0.24 18.78 10.94
C MET A 419 1.11 17.70 10.29
N ASN A 420 1.84 18.04 9.23
CA ASN A 420 2.79 17.10 8.61
C ASN A 420 3.94 16.72 9.56
N ILE A 421 4.48 17.66 10.34
CA ILE A 421 5.49 17.37 11.38
C ILE A 421 4.91 16.42 12.42
N ASN A 422 3.77 16.77 13.00
CA ASN A 422 3.14 16.02 14.08
C ASN A 422 2.82 14.57 13.66
N ILE A 423 2.14 14.39 12.52
CA ILE A 423 1.79 13.05 12.02
C ILE A 423 3.03 12.26 11.63
N GLY A 424 4.01 12.89 10.97
CA GLY A 424 5.27 12.25 10.61
C GLY A 424 6.03 11.71 11.82
N LEU A 425 6.08 12.48 12.91
CA LEU A 425 6.72 12.07 14.17
C LEU A 425 5.94 10.96 14.89
N GLN A 426 4.62 11.10 15.02
CA GLN A 426 3.76 10.09 15.67
C GLN A 426 3.85 8.75 14.96
N TYR A 427 3.71 8.76 13.63
CA TYR A 427 3.80 7.55 12.82
C TYR A 427 5.18 6.91 12.94
N LEU A 428 6.25 7.67 12.73
CA LEU A 428 7.60 7.11 12.73
C LEU A 428 8.01 6.59 14.12
N GLY A 429 7.61 7.25 15.20
CA GLY A 429 7.84 6.77 16.56
C GLY A 429 7.16 5.41 16.82
N SER A 430 5.92 5.24 16.36
CA SER A 430 5.19 3.98 16.46
C SER A 430 5.76 2.89 15.54
N TRP A 431 6.13 3.27 14.31
CA TRP A 431 6.70 2.35 13.32
C TRP A 431 8.03 1.77 13.79
N LEU A 432 8.92 2.61 14.34
CA LEU A 432 10.19 2.16 14.93
C LEU A 432 9.99 1.27 16.17
N ALA A 433 8.87 1.43 16.88
CA ALA A 433 8.47 0.57 17.99
C ALA A 433 7.78 -0.73 17.54
N GLY A 434 7.68 -1.01 16.23
CA GLY A 434 7.12 -2.25 15.69
C GLY A 434 5.67 -2.18 15.23
N THR A 435 5.02 -1.00 15.24
CA THR A 435 3.62 -0.83 14.85
C THR A 435 3.46 0.09 13.63
N GLY A 436 3.01 -0.46 12.50
CA GLY A 436 2.84 0.28 11.24
C GLY A 436 1.42 0.76 10.95
N CYS A 437 0.44 0.40 11.79
CA CYS A 437 -0.97 0.79 11.62
C CYS A 437 -1.40 1.61 12.83
N VAL A 438 -1.40 2.93 12.70
CA VAL A 438 -1.33 3.85 13.84
C VAL A 438 -2.54 4.77 13.88
N PRO A 439 -3.35 4.76 14.96
CA PRO A 439 -4.44 5.71 15.12
C PRO A 439 -3.88 7.11 15.47
N ILE A 440 -3.98 8.07 14.55
CA ILE A 440 -3.52 9.45 14.75
C ILE A 440 -4.66 10.39 14.34
N HIS A 441 -5.05 11.32 15.23
CA HIS A 441 -6.13 12.29 14.98
C HIS A 441 -7.42 11.67 14.41
N TYR A 442 -7.83 10.52 14.96
CA TYR A 442 -8.99 9.72 14.53
C TYR A 442 -8.92 9.18 13.10
N LEU A 443 -7.73 9.06 12.52
CA LEU A 443 -7.46 8.37 11.27
C LEU A 443 -6.55 7.17 11.56
N MET A 444 -6.78 6.06 10.86
CA MET A 444 -5.86 4.92 10.87
C MET A 444 -4.80 5.14 9.79
N GLU A 445 -3.62 5.56 10.21
CA GLU A 445 -2.52 5.97 9.34
C GLU A 445 -1.53 4.82 9.08
N ASP A 446 -0.97 4.82 7.87
CA ASP A 446 0.07 3.90 7.40
C ASP A 446 1.31 4.68 6.89
N ALA A 447 2.30 3.99 6.35
CA ALA A 447 3.56 4.61 5.95
C ALA A 447 3.38 5.70 4.88
N ALA A 448 2.43 5.54 3.96
CA ALA A 448 2.15 6.53 2.92
C ALA A 448 1.79 7.91 3.52
N THR A 449 1.13 7.96 4.68
CA THR A 449 0.82 9.22 5.37
C THR A 449 2.09 9.93 5.87
N ALA A 450 3.05 9.18 6.43
CA ALA A 450 4.33 9.75 6.83
C ALA A 450 5.20 10.15 5.62
N GLU A 451 5.14 9.39 4.54
CA GLU A 451 5.82 9.69 3.28
C GLU A 451 5.35 10.99 2.66
N ILE A 452 4.03 11.18 2.48
CA ILE A 452 3.52 12.45 1.95
C ILE A 452 3.83 13.62 2.90
N SER A 453 3.81 13.39 4.21
CA SER A 453 4.11 14.42 5.20
C SER A 453 5.54 14.92 5.09
N ARG A 454 6.55 14.04 5.08
CA ARG A 454 7.95 14.47 4.90
C ARG A 454 8.23 15.01 3.50
N ALA A 455 7.59 14.44 2.47
CA ALA A 455 7.81 14.83 1.08
C ALA A 455 7.29 16.24 0.80
N GLN A 456 6.11 16.60 1.33
CA GLN A 456 5.59 17.97 1.23
C GLN A 456 6.52 18.99 1.87
N ILE A 457 7.00 18.72 3.08
CA ILE A 457 7.92 19.64 3.77
C ILE A 457 9.23 19.76 2.98
N TRP A 458 9.80 18.62 2.53
CA TRP A 458 11.00 18.61 1.70
C TRP A 458 10.82 19.44 0.43
N GLN A 459 9.68 19.32 -0.24
CA GLN A 459 9.33 20.08 -1.46
C GLN A 459 9.20 21.57 -1.14
N TRP A 460 8.47 21.93 -0.09
CA TRP A 460 8.25 23.31 0.31
C TRP A 460 9.54 24.00 0.71
N ILE A 461 10.50 23.30 1.32
CA ILE A 461 11.83 23.86 1.61
C ILE A 461 12.55 24.28 0.32
N ARG A 462 12.48 23.45 -0.73
CA ARG A 462 13.32 23.60 -1.94
C ARG A 462 12.68 24.39 -3.08
N SER A 463 11.37 24.27 -3.25
CA SER A 463 10.66 24.97 -4.33
C SER A 463 10.60 26.47 -4.05
N PRO A 464 10.84 27.37 -5.02
CA PRO A 464 10.65 28.81 -4.82
C PRO A 464 9.19 29.16 -4.43
N HIS A 465 8.23 28.29 -4.74
CA HIS A 465 6.80 28.46 -4.44
C HIS A 465 6.38 27.94 -3.06
N GLY A 466 7.27 27.30 -2.31
CA GLY A 466 6.99 26.82 -0.94
C GLY A 466 6.92 27.97 0.07
N VAL A 467 5.93 28.84 -0.08
CA VAL A 467 5.69 30.03 0.75
C VAL A 467 4.35 29.85 1.47
N LEU A 468 4.36 29.98 2.78
CA LEU A 468 3.17 29.91 3.62
C LEU A 468 2.20 31.04 3.25
N LYS A 469 0.92 30.84 3.53
CA LYS A 469 -0.16 31.82 3.30
C LYS A 469 0.11 33.18 3.96
N ASP A 470 0.88 33.21 5.04
CA ASP A 470 1.31 34.43 5.73
C ASP A 470 2.56 35.11 5.14
N GLY A 471 3.12 34.56 4.05
CA GLY A 471 4.25 35.13 3.32
C GLY A 471 5.62 34.60 3.73
N ARG A 472 5.73 33.80 4.80
CA ARG A 472 7.03 33.18 5.17
C ARG A 472 7.41 32.07 4.20
N LYS A 473 8.68 32.07 3.78
CA LYS A 473 9.28 30.95 3.07
C LYS A 473 9.42 29.77 4.02
N VAL A 474 9.04 28.56 3.59
CA VAL A 474 9.38 27.35 4.33
C VAL A 474 10.88 27.09 4.17
N THR A 475 11.62 27.07 5.27
CA THR A 475 13.07 26.80 5.30
C THR A 475 13.38 25.68 6.31
N VAL A 476 14.61 25.18 6.28
CA VAL A 476 15.11 24.22 7.27
C VAL A 476 15.03 24.81 8.68
N GLU A 477 15.36 26.09 8.85
CA GLU A 477 15.32 26.81 10.13
C GLU A 477 13.88 26.91 10.64
N LEU A 478 12.92 27.26 9.77
CA LEU A 478 11.52 27.30 10.16
C LEU A 478 11.06 25.92 10.61
N PHE A 479 11.26 24.89 9.78
CA PHE A 479 10.90 23.51 10.11
C PHE A 479 11.49 23.05 11.47
N ARG A 480 12.80 23.23 11.68
CA ARG A 480 13.48 22.85 12.92
C ARG A 480 13.01 23.67 14.13
N SER A 481 12.59 24.92 13.94
CA SER A 481 12.01 25.72 15.03
C SER A 481 10.64 25.20 15.49
N LEU A 482 9.88 24.56 14.59
CA LEU A 482 8.55 24.01 14.88
C LEU A 482 8.62 22.61 15.52
N LEU A 483 9.63 21.81 15.15
CA LEU A 483 9.76 20.41 15.53
C LEU A 483 9.71 20.17 17.05
N PRO A 484 10.43 20.91 17.93
CA PRO A 484 10.35 20.72 19.38
C PRO A 484 8.95 20.96 19.94
N SER A 485 8.23 21.95 19.40
CA SER A 485 6.87 22.27 19.86
C SER A 485 5.86 21.19 19.49
N GLU A 486 6.00 20.57 18.32
CA GLU A 486 5.15 19.45 17.92
C GLU A 486 5.49 18.18 18.71
N LEU A 487 6.77 17.93 19.00
CA LEU A 487 7.18 16.81 19.85
C LEU A 487 6.63 16.95 21.28
N GLN A 488 6.63 18.16 21.83
CA GLN A 488 6.06 18.43 23.15
C GLN A 488 4.54 18.19 23.17
N LYS A 489 3.80 18.56 22.12
CA LYS A 489 2.37 18.25 22.01
C LYS A 489 2.12 16.73 21.99
N ILE A 490 2.91 15.98 21.23
CA ILE A 490 2.81 14.51 21.18
C ILE A 490 3.02 13.92 22.58
N ARG A 491 4.01 14.41 23.32
CA ARG A 491 4.27 14.01 24.71
C ARG A 491 3.11 14.31 25.64
N GLU A 492 2.46 15.46 25.48
CA GLU A 492 1.26 15.85 26.25
C GLU A 492 0.03 15.00 25.91
N GLU A 493 -0.16 14.66 24.63
CA GLU A 493 -1.27 13.84 24.13
C GLU A 493 -1.18 12.37 24.60
N LEU A 494 0.02 11.78 24.54
CA LEU A 494 0.26 10.38 24.91
C LEU A 494 0.50 10.18 26.41
N GLY A 495 1.00 11.22 27.09
CA GLY A 495 1.51 11.13 28.44
C GLY A 495 2.89 10.46 28.52
N GLU A 496 3.56 10.63 29.66
CA GLU A 496 4.96 10.23 29.86
C GLU A 496 5.23 8.74 29.62
N ALA A 497 4.32 7.86 30.07
CA ALA A 497 4.53 6.42 29.97
C ALA A 497 4.54 5.94 28.50
N GLN A 498 3.52 6.29 27.73
CA GLN A 498 3.42 5.91 26.32
C GLN A 498 4.48 6.61 25.46
N PHE A 499 4.82 7.86 25.79
CA PHE A 499 5.90 8.56 25.11
C PHE A 499 7.26 7.88 25.32
N ALA A 500 7.52 7.35 26.52
CA ALA A 500 8.76 6.64 26.84
C ALA A 500 8.85 5.23 26.24
N GLU A 501 7.71 4.61 25.89
CA GLU A 501 7.66 3.29 25.24
C GLU A 501 7.96 3.35 23.74
N ALA A 502 7.90 4.53 23.12
CA ALA A 502 8.16 4.73 21.70
C ALA A 502 9.51 5.41 21.43
N GLU A 503 10.03 5.21 20.23
CA GLU A 503 11.36 5.69 19.82
C GLU A 503 11.34 7.15 19.33
N TYR A 504 10.64 8.05 20.03
CA TYR A 504 10.39 9.42 19.55
C TYR A 504 11.66 10.27 19.35
N GLY A 505 12.73 10.00 20.11
CA GLY A 505 14.02 10.65 19.89
C GLY A 505 14.66 10.24 18.56
N ALA A 506 14.69 8.94 18.27
CA ALA A 506 15.19 8.41 17.01
C ALA A 506 14.29 8.82 15.83
N ALA A 507 12.97 8.79 16.02
CA ALA A 507 11.99 9.25 15.04
C ALA A 507 12.20 10.73 14.70
N ALA A 508 12.39 11.61 15.69
CA ALA A 508 12.67 13.02 15.45
C ALA A 508 13.97 13.25 14.66
N ALA A 509 15.04 12.55 15.01
CA ALA A 509 16.31 12.65 14.31
C ALA A 509 16.21 12.18 12.86
N MET A 510 15.57 11.03 12.63
CA MET A 510 15.37 10.46 11.30
C MET A 510 14.43 11.32 10.45
N PHE A 511 13.33 11.84 11.02
CA PHE A 511 12.40 12.72 10.33
C PHE A 511 13.07 14.05 9.93
N ASP A 512 13.89 14.64 10.80
CA ASP A 512 14.70 15.82 10.47
C ASP A 512 15.65 15.52 9.30
N GLN A 513 16.40 14.42 9.37
CA GLN A 513 17.34 14.03 8.31
C GLN A 513 16.62 13.83 6.96
N LEU A 514 15.54 13.05 6.94
CA LEU A 514 14.78 12.76 5.73
C LEU A 514 14.15 13.99 5.09
N THR A 515 13.76 14.98 5.91
CA THR A 515 13.08 16.19 5.46
C THR A 515 14.08 17.26 4.99
N THR A 516 15.26 17.33 5.63
CA THR A 516 16.24 18.39 5.41
C THR A 516 17.39 17.98 4.48
N SER A 517 17.63 16.69 4.25
CA SER A 517 18.64 16.16 3.31
C SER A 517 18.51 16.72 1.89
N GLU A 518 19.59 17.24 1.30
CA GLU A 518 19.61 17.76 -0.07
C GLU A 518 19.03 16.76 -1.07
N ASP A 519 19.48 15.50 -0.99
CA ASP A 519 18.94 14.39 -1.76
C ASP A 519 17.63 13.87 -1.17
N PHE A 520 16.68 13.57 -2.04
CA PHE A 520 15.41 12.95 -1.66
C PHE A 520 15.60 11.45 -1.50
N VAL A 521 15.60 10.97 -0.26
CA VAL A 521 15.57 9.53 0.02
C VAL A 521 14.28 8.93 -0.53
N GLU A 522 14.37 7.85 -1.29
CA GLU A 522 13.22 7.35 -2.06
C GLU A 522 12.03 6.97 -1.18
N PHE A 523 12.29 6.23 -0.10
CA PHE A 523 11.30 5.81 0.88
C PHE A 523 11.87 5.92 2.30
N LEU A 524 11.11 6.43 3.26
CA LEU A 524 11.48 6.51 4.68
C LEU A 524 11.73 5.13 5.29
N THR A 525 11.05 4.10 4.77
CA THR A 525 11.16 2.72 5.25
C THR A 525 12.54 2.14 4.99
N LEU A 526 13.30 2.61 4.00
CA LEU A 526 14.65 2.12 3.72
C LEU A 526 15.63 2.43 4.86
N PRO A 527 15.88 3.70 5.24
CA PRO A 527 16.70 3.97 6.43
C PRO A 527 16.01 3.54 7.72
N GLY A 528 14.68 3.61 7.81
CA GLY A 528 13.95 3.13 8.99
C GLY A 528 14.18 1.65 9.26
N TYR A 529 14.27 0.84 8.21
CA TYR A 529 14.45 -0.60 8.34
C TYR A 529 15.77 -0.97 9.03
N GLU A 530 16.79 -0.11 8.98
CA GLU A 530 18.06 -0.33 9.67
C GLU A 530 17.94 -0.23 11.20
N TYR A 531 16.91 0.47 11.71
CA TYR A 531 16.69 0.66 13.15
C TYR A 531 15.90 -0.47 13.82
N ILE A 532 15.17 -1.27 13.04
CA ILE A 532 14.29 -2.31 13.57
C ILE A 532 14.90 -3.70 13.38
N GLN A 533 14.53 -4.66 14.24
CA GLN A 533 15.03 -6.05 14.22
C GLN A 533 13.99 -7.03 13.69
#